data_AF-L1IAG0-F1
#
_entry.id   AF-L1IAG0-F1
#
_cell.length_a   1.000
_cell.length_b   1.000
_cell.length_c   1.000
_cell.angle_alpha   90.00
_cell.angle_beta   90.00
_cell.angle_gamma   90.00
#
_symmetry.space_group_name_H-M   'P 1'
#
loop_
_entity.id
_entity.type
_entity.pdbx_description
1 polymer ?
#
loop_
_entity_poly.entity_id
_entity_poly.type
_entity_poly.pdbx_seq_one_letter_code
_entity_poly.pdbx_strand_id
1 'polypeptide(L)'
;MSFKGLPGQDGFKRLVMIVTAMMGIPASKLFGTCKDKRNLYRDATDALNGDPLFAGALKSNTTRDKWHNTMTIVDSIIDGGEEQFIKRAQNGGNAMNELDKLYLEIARIKRPFVQRAADAKAKKNAEKQDSTERLQCVMKTVEKRTNASFDFTTAVDDVMDEIRPVDGSSTSSPASQSGVQQQLNANEPEGSPENAPDEPSSSLGRGHNKGSQKRAKYNPGLHLDRKKEEDKLTDSFYNVIDALHKTTGEMTRSNAQEQDQQERKERIRMLEAERELEQQKTRTIEAEKDLEKQRTCKLEAHKDLEKQRSATFQQQLEVLKMMALCADKGMPVPPNLMTMPTTGDTSNEML
;
A
#
# COMPACT_ATOMS: atom_id res chain seq x y z
N MET A 1 -29.70 -16.05 9.93
CA MET A 1 -28.58 -16.15 10.89
C MET A 1 -28.44 -14.82 11.61
N SER A 2 -28.65 -14.74 12.92
CA SER A 2 -28.48 -13.50 13.69
C SER A 2 -27.03 -13.34 14.13
N PHE A 3 -26.49 -12.14 13.99
CA PHE A 3 -25.18 -11.73 14.53
C PHE A 3 -25.32 -10.68 15.63
N LYS A 4 -26.56 -10.43 16.07
CA LYS A 4 -26.83 -9.56 17.21
C LYS A 4 -26.75 -10.41 18.46
N GLY A 5 -26.14 -9.87 19.50
CA GLY A 5 -26.20 -10.47 20.82
C GLY A 5 -25.15 -9.91 21.78
N LEU A 6 -25.43 -10.10 23.07
CA LEU A 6 -24.48 -9.83 24.15
C LEU A 6 -23.38 -10.92 24.20
N PRO A 7 -22.25 -10.67 24.87
CA PRO A 7 -21.26 -11.70 25.15
C PRO A 7 -21.91 -12.96 25.72
N GLY A 8 -21.56 -14.13 25.18
CA GLY A 8 -22.18 -15.42 25.52
C GLY A 8 -23.36 -15.83 24.64
N GLN A 9 -23.87 -14.96 23.76
CA GLN A 9 -24.89 -15.33 22.77
C GLN A 9 -24.26 -15.82 21.45
N ASP A 10 -24.95 -16.73 20.76
CA ASP A 10 -24.51 -17.30 19.48
C ASP A 10 -24.12 -16.25 18.44
N GLY A 11 -24.89 -15.17 18.34
CA GLY A 11 -24.63 -14.10 17.39
C GLY A 11 -23.29 -13.39 17.64
N PHE A 12 -22.93 -13.19 18.91
CA PHE A 12 -21.64 -12.63 19.31
C PHE A 12 -20.51 -13.60 18.98
N LYS A 13 -20.66 -14.89 19.35
CA LYS A 13 -19.65 -15.92 19.07
C LYS A 13 -19.37 -16.07 17.57
N ARG A 14 -20.42 -16.05 16.73
CA ARG A 14 -20.27 -16.06 15.26
C ARG A 14 -19.49 -14.86 14.74
N LEU A 15 -19.74 -13.66 15.29
CA LEU A 15 -19.01 -12.45 14.89
C LEU A 15 -17.54 -12.52 15.29
N VAL A 16 -17.24 -12.94 16.53
CA VAL A 16 -15.87 -13.19 16.99
C VAL A 16 -15.15 -14.15 16.05
N MET A 17 -15.77 -15.29 15.72
CA MET A 17 -15.17 -16.26 14.80
C MET A 17 -14.91 -15.70 13.40
N ILE A 18 -15.85 -14.91 12.84
CA ILE A 18 -15.62 -14.24 11.55
C ILE A 18 -14.39 -13.34 11.63
N VAL A 19 -14.30 -12.52 12.68
CA VAL A 19 -13.19 -11.58 12.84
C VAL A 19 -11.87 -12.32 13.03
N THR A 20 -11.84 -13.35 13.87
CA THR A 20 -10.65 -14.20 14.09
C THR A 20 -10.20 -14.91 12.82
N ALA A 21 -11.13 -15.49 12.04
CA ALA A 21 -10.80 -16.15 10.78
C ALA A 21 -10.20 -15.16 9.76
N MET A 22 -10.75 -13.95 9.68
CA MET A 22 -10.20 -12.88 8.83
C MET A 22 -8.82 -12.42 9.29
N MET A 23 -8.55 -12.40 10.60
CA MET A 23 -7.22 -12.11 11.15
C MET A 23 -6.18 -13.20 10.89
N GLY A 24 -6.60 -14.45 10.68
CA GLY A 24 -5.70 -15.54 10.27
C GLY A 24 -5.11 -15.35 8.86
N ILE A 25 -5.66 -14.42 8.08
CA ILE A 25 -5.18 -14.11 6.73
C ILE A 25 -4.03 -13.11 6.83
N PRO A 26 -2.92 -13.29 6.08
CA PRO A 26 -1.79 -12.38 6.14
C PRO A 26 -2.20 -10.91 5.94
N ALA A 27 -1.70 -10.02 6.79
CA ALA A 27 -2.03 -8.59 6.79
C ALA A 27 -1.78 -7.93 5.42
N SER A 28 -0.76 -8.39 4.68
CA SER A 28 -0.46 -7.94 3.31
C SER A 28 -1.60 -8.23 2.32
N LYS A 29 -2.33 -9.34 2.47
CA LYS A 29 -3.50 -9.67 1.66
C LYS A 29 -4.75 -8.95 2.16
N LEU A 30 -4.89 -8.83 3.48
CA LEU A 30 -6.04 -8.20 4.13
C LEU A 30 -6.13 -6.70 3.83
N PHE A 31 -5.00 -6.00 3.93
CA PHE A 31 -4.88 -4.55 3.77
C PHE A 31 -4.24 -4.13 2.44
N GLY A 32 -3.86 -5.09 1.59
CA GLY A 32 -3.22 -4.83 0.30
C GLY A 32 -4.15 -4.32 -0.80
N THR A 33 -3.62 -4.32 -2.03
CA THR A 33 -4.31 -3.85 -3.23
C THR A 33 -5.52 -4.74 -3.59
N CYS A 34 -6.56 -4.13 -4.16
CA CYS A 34 -7.91 -4.71 -4.25
C CYS A 34 -8.04 -6.00 -5.09
N LYS A 35 -7.03 -6.41 -5.86
CA LYS A 35 -7.16 -7.51 -6.82
C LYS A 35 -7.43 -8.87 -6.15
N ASP A 36 -6.92 -9.09 -4.94
CA ASP A 36 -7.04 -10.39 -4.26
C ASP A 36 -8.18 -10.46 -3.22
N LYS A 37 -8.88 -9.34 -2.97
CA LYS A 37 -9.90 -9.26 -1.92
C LYS A 37 -11.14 -10.11 -2.20
N ARG A 38 -11.43 -10.42 -3.48
CA ARG A 38 -12.63 -11.19 -3.86
C ARG A 38 -12.53 -12.66 -3.43
N ASN A 39 -11.35 -13.26 -3.52
CA ASN A 39 -11.14 -14.65 -3.09
C ASN A 39 -11.00 -14.75 -1.56
N LEU A 40 -10.45 -13.71 -0.93
CA LEU A 40 -10.25 -13.64 0.52
C LEU A 40 -11.53 -13.92 1.33
N TYR A 41 -12.65 -13.28 0.98
CA TYR A 41 -13.92 -13.51 1.68
C TYR A 41 -14.50 -14.91 1.42
N ARG A 42 -14.24 -15.48 0.23
CA ARG A 42 -14.68 -16.83 -0.12
C ARG A 42 -13.92 -17.86 0.72
N ASP A 43 -12.59 -17.77 0.71
CA ASP A 43 -11.73 -18.68 1.46
C ASP A 43 -12.04 -18.66 2.96
N ALA A 44 -12.23 -17.46 3.54
CA ALA A 44 -12.64 -17.31 4.93
C ALA A 44 -14.03 -17.91 5.20
N THR A 45 -14.98 -17.75 4.28
CA THR A 45 -16.32 -18.29 4.40
C THR A 45 -16.33 -19.81 4.32
N ASP A 46 -15.56 -20.38 3.39
CA ASP A 46 -15.45 -21.83 3.21
C ASP A 46 -14.81 -22.48 4.44
N ALA A 47 -13.76 -21.86 5.01
CA ALA A 47 -13.16 -22.30 6.27
C ALA A 47 -14.16 -22.24 7.44
N LEU A 48 -14.91 -21.14 7.58
CA LEU A 48 -15.91 -20.98 8.64
C LEU A 48 -17.09 -21.94 8.49
N ASN A 49 -17.49 -22.27 7.26
CA ASN A 49 -18.58 -23.20 6.99
C ASN A 49 -18.26 -24.66 7.38
N GLY A 50 -16.99 -25.00 7.57
CA GLY A 50 -16.58 -26.27 8.17
C GLY A 50 -16.86 -26.36 9.68
N ASP A 51 -17.11 -25.23 10.35
CA ASP A 51 -17.44 -25.22 11.78
C ASP A 51 -18.95 -25.48 12.02
N PRO A 52 -19.30 -26.35 12.99
CA PRO A 52 -20.69 -26.65 13.34
C PRO A 52 -21.56 -25.43 13.66
N LEU A 53 -20.97 -24.33 14.14
CA LEU A 53 -21.68 -23.09 14.45
C LEU A 53 -22.30 -22.44 13.21
N PHE A 54 -21.67 -22.61 12.04
CA PHE A 54 -22.15 -22.06 10.78
C PHE A 54 -22.88 -23.08 9.92
N ALA A 55 -22.58 -24.38 10.07
CA ALA A 55 -23.27 -25.50 9.43
C ALA A 55 -23.47 -25.31 7.91
N GLY A 56 -22.44 -24.81 7.22
CA GLY A 56 -22.49 -24.56 5.77
C GLY A 56 -23.39 -23.41 5.32
N ALA A 57 -24.06 -22.71 6.24
CA ALA A 57 -25.06 -21.70 5.92
C ALA A 57 -24.51 -20.26 5.88
N LEU A 58 -23.20 -20.06 6.13
CA LEU A 58 -22.57 -18.74 6.01
C LEU A 58 -22.37 -18.40 4.53
N LYS A 59 -22.89 -17.25 4.11
CA LYS A 59 -22.71 -16.71 2.76
C LYS A 59 -21.53 -15.75 2.74
N SER A 60 -20.79 -15.71 1.64
CA SER A 60 -19.62 -14.83 1.46
C SER A 60 -19.95 -13.34 1.60
N ASN A 61 -21.12 -12.91 1.11
CA ASN A 61 -21.60 -11.54 1.29
C ASN A 61 -21.78 -11.19 2.77
N THR A 62 -22.31 -12.12 3.57
CA THR A 62 -22.47 -11.93 5.01
C THR A 62 -21.11 -11.74 5.71
N THR A 63 -20.12 -12.57 5.37
CA THR A 63 -18.75 -12.45 5.89
C THR A 63 -18.15 -11.10 5.53
N ARG A 64 -18.30 -10.67 4.27
CA ARG A 64 -17.84 -9.36 3.79
C ARG A 64 -18.50 -8.20 4.54
N ASP A 65 -19.82 -8.22 4.71
CA ASP A 65 -20.56 -7.14 5.37
C ASP A 65 -20.17 -7.02 6.84
N LYS A 66 -20.04 -8.16 7.54
CA LYS A 66 -19.59 -8.17 8.94
C LYS A 66 -18.16 -7.70 9.09
N TRP A 67 -17.29 -8.10 8.19
CA TRP A 67 -15.92 -7.59 8.15
C TRP A 67 -15.87 -6.09 7.89
N HIS A 68 -16.71 -5.57 6.98
CA HIS A 68 -16.75 -4.14 6.70
C HIS A 68 -17.18 -3.32 7.92
N ASN A 69 -18.21 -3.78 8.64
CA ASN A 69 -18.64 -3.14 9.89
C ASN A 69 -17.52 -3.14 10.95
N THR A 70 -16.80 -4.26 11.08
CA THR A 70 -15.61 -4.34 11.93
C THR A 70 -14.57 -3.31 11.51
N MET A 71 -14.33 -3.16 10.21
CA MET A 71 -13.36 -2.17 9.70
C MET A 71 -13.76 -0.73 9.98
N THR A 72 -15.05 -0.39 9.91
CA THR A 72 -15.53 0.95 10.29
C THR A 72 -15.19 1.28 11.75
N ILE A 73 -15.34 0.32 12.66
CA ILE A 73 -14.97 0.50 14.07
C ILE A 73 -13.46 0.66 14.20
N VAL A 74 -12.70 -0.22 13.55
CA VAL A 74 -11.23 -0.17 13.55
C VAL A 74 -10.71 1.17 13.03
N ASP A 75 -11.29 1.71 11.95
CA ASP A 75 -10.92 3.01 11.40
C ASP A 75 -11.19 4.13 12.41
N SER A 76 -12.34 4.09 13.10
CA SER A 76 -12.61 5.04 14.19
C SER A 76 -11.61 4.96 15.36
N ILE A 77 -11.04 3.78 15.63
CA ILE A 77 -10.00 3.59 16.65
C ILE A 77 -8.67 4.18 16.18
N ILE A 78 -8.33 4.02 14.90
CA ILE A 78 -7.10 4.58 14.33
C ILE A 78 -7.16 6.10 14.34
N ASP A 79 -8.30 6.68 13.95
CA ASP A 79 -8.50 8.13 13.89
C ASP A 79 -8.62 8.77 15.27
N GLY A 80 -9.34 8.13 16.20
CA GLY A 80 -9.58 8.64 17.56
C GLY A 80 -8.50 8.29 18.59
N GLY A 81 -7.63 7.33 18.28
CA GLY A 81 -6.63 6.78 19.20
C GLY A 81 -7.17 5.65 20.09
N GLU A 82 -6.30 4.67 20.39
CA GLU A 82 -6.64 3.48 21.19
C GLU A 82 -7.15 3.83 22.59
N GLU A 83 -6.55 4.82 23.25
CA GLU A 83 -6.93 5.21 24.62
C GLU A 83 -8.36 5.71 24.72
N GLN A 84 -8.84 6.44 23.71
CA GLN A 84 -10.22 6.92 23.70
C GLN A 84 -11.20 5.76 23.58
N PHE A 85 -10.88 4.78 22.73
CA PHE A 85 -11.68 3.57 22.59
C PHE A 85 -11.70 2.74 23.88
N ILE A 86 -10.53 2.53 24.50
CA ILE A 86 -10.40 1.80 25.77
C ILE A 86 -11.25 2.46 26.87
N LYS A 87 -11.16 3.79 27.02
CA LYS A 87 -11.99 4.54 27.97
C LYS A 87 -13.47 4.34 27.70
N ARG A 88 -13.93 4.48 26.44
CA ARG A 88 -15.34 4.28 26.07
C ARG A 88 -15.82 2.84 26.35
N ALA A 89 -14.99 1.84 26.06
CA ALA A 89 -15.33 0.43 26.31
C ALA A 89 -15.42 0.11 27.82
N GLN A 90 -14.59 0.75 28.65
CA GLN A 90 -14.55 0.53 30.11
C GLN A 90 -15.51 1.41 30.92
N ASN A 91 -16.06 2.49 30.34
CA ASN A 91 -16.95 3.42 31.04
C ASN A 91 -18.24 2.77 31.60
N GLY A 92 -18.55 1.52 31.24
CA GLY A 92 -19.64 0.75 31.83
C GLY A 92 -19.26 -0.15 33.02
N GLY A 93 -18.03 -0.09 33.53
CA GLY A 93 -17.52 -0.98 34.59
C GLY A 93 -17.32 -2.43 34.15
N ASN A 94 -17.64 -2.76 32.89
CA ASN A 94 -17.47 -4.09 32.33
C ASN A 94 -16.03 -4.28 31.83
N ALA A 95 -15.50 -5.48 32.05
CA ALA A 95 -14.25 -5.90 31.44
C ALA A 95 -14.38 -5.85 29.90
N MET A 96 -13.29 -5.45 29.24
CA MET A 96 -13.21 -5.35 27.79
C MET A 96 -13.58 -6.69 27.14
N ASN A 97 -14.55 -6.69 26.24
CA ASN A 97 -15.05 -7.92 25.65
C ASN A 97 -14.03 -8.49 24.64
N GLU A 98 -14.21 -9.76 24.24
CA GLU A 98 -13.28 -10.42 23.31
C GLU A 98 -13.21 -9.71 21.94
N LEU A 99 -14.33 -9.19 21.46
CA LEU A 99 -14.44 -8.49 20.19
C LEU A 99 -13.73 -7.12 20.22
N ASP A 100 -13.80 -6.40 21.34
CA ASP A 100 -13.09 -5.14 21.58
C ASP A 100 -11.58 -5.37 21.52
N LYS A 101 -11.09 -6.48 22.10
CA LYS A 101 -9.68 -6.86 22.04
C LYS A 101 -9.25 -7.12 20.60
N LEU A 102 -10.08 -7.84 19.83
CA LEU A 102 -9.83 -8.06 18.40
C LEU A 102 -9.84 -6.74 17.61
N TYR A 103 -10.74 -5.81 17.89
CA TYR A 103 -10.75 -4.50 17.25
C TYR A 103 -9.46 -3.71 17.50
N LEU A 104 -8.96 -3.70 18.74
CA LEU A 104 -7.69 -3.08 19.10
C LEU A 104 -6.51 -3.76 18.39
N GLU A 105 -6.50 -5.10 18.32
CA GLU A 105 -5.44 -5.84 17.64
C GLU A 105 -5.42 -5.54 16.13
N ILE A 106 -6.58 -5.55 15.48
CA ILE A 106 -6.69 -5.19 14.06
C ILE A 106 -6.26 -3.75 13.83
N ALA A 107 -6.63 -2.81 14.70
CA ALA A 107 -6.21 -1.42 14.60
C ALA A 107 -4.68 -1.28 14.65
N ARG A 108 -4.01 -2.01 15.56
CA ARG A 108 -2.55 -2.04 15.65
C ARG A 108 -1.90 -2.60 14.39
N ILE A 109 -2.45 -3.68 13.84
CA ILE A 109 -1.93 -4.29 12.59
C ILE A 109 -2.18 -3.37 11.39
N LYS A 110 -3.33 -2.71 11.31
CA LYS A 110 -3.73 -1.84 10.18
C LYS A 110 -3.00 -0.50 10.18
N ARG A 111 -2.72 0.09 11.35
CA ARG A 111 -2.04 1.40 11.50
C ARG A 111 -0.80 1.58 10.61
N PRO A 112 0.20 0.67 10.58
CA PRO A 112 1.37 0.85 9.73
C PRO A 112 1.04 0.87 8.23
N PHE A 113 -0.04 0.21 7.77
CA PHE A 113 -0.46 0.26 6.38
C PHE A 113 -1.08 1.61 6.02
N VAL A 114 -1.91 2.15 6.91
CA VAL A 114 -2.50 3.49 6.76
C VAL A 114 -1.39 4.55 6.75
N GLN A 115 -0.43 4.46 7.67
CA GLN A 115 0.70 5.37 7.73
C GLN A 115 1.54 5.34 6.45
N ARG A 116 1.94 4.14 5.97
CA ARG A 116 2.70 4.01 4.71
C ARG A 116 1.93 4.55 3.51
N ALA A 117 0.60 4.37 3.47
CA ALA A 117 -0.22 4.90 2.39
C ALA A 117 -0.29 6.43 2.44
N ALA A 118 -0.40 7.02 3.62
CA ALA A 118 -0.35 8.47 3.83
C ALA A 118 1.03 9.04 3.44
N ASP A 119 2.12 8.42 3.89
CA ASP A 119 3.49 8.84 3.57
C ASP A 119 3.77 8.74 2.06
N ALA A 120 3.31 7.67 1.41
CA ALA A 120 3.43 7.51 -0.04
C ALA A 120 2.63 8.58 -0.80
N LYS A 121 1.45 8.96 -0.32
CA LYS A 121 0.66 10.06 -0.90
C LYS A 121 1.33 11.42 -0.68
N ALA A 122 1.87 11.66 0.52
CA ALA A 122 2.61 12.87 0.84
C ALA A 122 3.86 13.02 -0.05
N LYS A 123 4.62 11.93 -0.24
CA LYS A 123 5.79 11.90 -1.13
C LYS A 123 5.42 12.23 -2.58
N LYS A 124 4.37 11.60 -3.12
CA LYS A 124 3.87 11.90 -4.48
C LYS A 124 3.43 13.36 -4.63
N ASN A 125 2.80 13.92 -3.61
CA ASN A 125 2.39 15.33 -3.62
C ASN A 125 3.61 16.27 -3.56
N ALA A 126 4.61 15.96 -2.74
CA ALA A 126 5.86 16.71 -2.67
C ALA A 126 6.62 16.66 -4.00
N GLU A 127 6.68 15.50 -4.67
CA GLU A 127 7.27 15.34 -6.01
C GLU A 127 6.53 16.17 -7.06
N LYS A 128 5.18 16.20 -7.02
CA LYS A 128 4.37 17.06 -7.90
C LYS A 128 4.58 18.54 -7.63
N GLN A 129 4.77 18.92 -6.36
CA GLN A 129 5.03 20.30 -6.00
C GLN A 129 6.42 20.74 -6.47
N ASP A 130 7.46 19.94 -6.23
CA ASP A 130 8.82 20.19 -6.70
C ASP A 130 8.87 20.29 -8.24
N SER A 131 8.18 19.41 -8.97
CA SER A 131 8.12 19.52 -10.43
C SER A 131 7.42 20.79 -10.91
N THR A 132 6.36 21.22 -10.22
CA THR A 132 5.65 22.47 -10.51
C THR A 132 6.53 23.69 -10.22
N GLU A 133 7.24 23.71 -9.10
CA GLU A 133 8.16 24.79 -8.70
C GLU A 133 9.34 24.90 -9.67
N ARG A 134 9.92 23.76 -10.09
CA ARG A 134 10.98 23.73 -11.12
C ARG A 134 10.50 24.28 -12.45
N LEU A 135 9.30 23.88 -12.90
CA LEU A 135 8.70 24.40 -14.12
C LEU A 135 8.47 25.91 -14.04
N GLN A 136 7.88 26.40 -12.95
CA GLN A 136 7.70 27.84 -12.72
C GLN A 136 9.04 28.61 -12.72
N CYS A 137 10.10 28.03 -12.14
CA CYS A 137 11.44 28.64 -12.15
C CYS A 137 12.02 28.76 -13.57
N VAL A 138 11.90 27.69 -14.37
CA VAL A 138 12.30 27.70 -15.80
C VAL A 138 11.53 28.76 -16.55
N MET A 139 10.21 28.84 -16.35
CA MET A 139 9.35 29.83 -17.02
C MET A 139 9.73 31.27 -16.67
N LYS A 140 9.91 31.60 -15.39
CA LYS A 140 10.39 32.92 -14.95
C LYS A 140 11.75 33.28 -15.56
N THR A 141 12.60 32.29 -15.78
CA THR A 141 13.90 32.49 -16.43
C THR A 141 13.75 32.79 -17.92
N VAL A 142 12.81 32.13 -18.61
CA VAL A 142 12.49 32.40 -20.01
C VAL A 142 11.87 33.79 -20.18
N GLU A 143 10.89 34.15 -19.36
CA GLU A 143 10.22 35.47 -19.38
C GLU A 143 11.23 36.62 -19.23
N LYS A 144 12.17 36.49 -18.28
CA LYS A 144 13.27 37.46 -18.09
C LYS A 144 14.17 37.61 -19.32
N ARG A 145 14.32 36.57 -20.14
CA ARG A 145 15.18 36.62 -21.35
C ARG A 145 14.45 37.17 -22.56
N THR A 146 13.14 36.94 -22.68
CA THR A 146 12.38 37.31 -23.87
C THR A 146 11.78 38.72 -23.78
N ASN A 147 11.72 39.34 -22.59
CA ASN A 147 11.02 40.62 -22.34
C ASN A 147 9.54 40.61 -22.82
N ALA A 148 9.00 39.44 -23.14
CA ALA A 148 7.62 39.24 -23.51
C ALA A 148 6.89 38.77 -22.26
N SER A 149 6.07 39.63 -21.69
CA SER A 149 5.09 39.24 -20.67
C SER A 149 4.11 38.29 -21.35
N PHE A 150 4.21 37.01 -21.04
CA PHE A 150 3.28 36.00 -21.50
C PHE A 150 2.42 35.61 -20.30
N ASP A 151 1.15 35.99 -20.31
CA ASP A 151 0.22 35.69 -19.21
C ASP A 151 -0.23 34.23 -19.31
N PHE A 152 0.61 33.33 -18.78
CA PHE A 152 0.47 31.88 -18.94
C PHE A 152 -0.43 31.25 -17.88
N THR A 153 -0.89 31.99 -16.86
CA THR A 153 -1.78 31.45 -15.82
C THR A 153 -3.05 30.83 -16.41
N THR A 154 -3.59 31.45 -17.45
CA THR A 154 -4.75 30.96 -18.22
C THR A 154 -4.45 29.70 -19.04
N ALA A 155 -3.22 29.52 -19.52
CA ALA A 155 -2.86 28.40 -20.38
C ALA A 155 -2.55 27.11 -19.60
N VAL A 156 -2.12 27.20 -18.33
CA VAL A 156 -1.92 26.00 -17.48
C VAL A 156 -3.26 25.43 -17.03
N ASP A 157 -4.23 26.29 -16.68
CA ASP A 157 -5.56 25.82 -16.26
C ASP A 157 -6.28 25.09 -17.42
N ASP A 158 -6.16 25.59 -18.66
CA ASP A 158 -6.71 24.91 -19.85
C ASP A 158 -6.05 23.55 -20.11
N VAL A 159 -4.72 23.42 -19.95
CA VAL A 159 -4.01 22.14 -20.18
C VAL A 159 -4.22 21.16 -19.03
N MET A 160 -4.34 21.62 -17.78
CA MET A 160 -4.56 20.76 -16.63
C MET A 160 -6.01 20.22 -16.56
N ASP A 161 -7.00 20.97 -17.06
CA ASP A 161 -8.36 20.45 -17.21
C ASP A 161 -8.48 19.42 -18.34
N GLU A 162 -7.62 19.48 -19.37
CA GLU A 162 -7.57 18.47 -20.44
C GLU A 162 -6.89 17.15 -20.02
N ILE A 163 -6.08 17.15 -18.95
CA ILE A 163 -5.39 15.95 -18.42
C ILE A 163 -6.13 15.32 -17.23
N ARG A 164 -7.29 15.86 -16.81
CA ARG A 164 -8.13 15.14 -15.84
C ARG A 164 -8.55 13.81 -16.46
N PRO A 165 -8.20 12.65 -15.85
CA PRO A 165 -8.81 11.40 -16.28
C PRO A 165 -10.32 11.57 -16.15
N VAL A 166 -11.04 11.20 -17.20
CA VAL A 166 -12.49 11.04 -17.19
C VAL A 166 -12.81 9.93 -16.19
N ASP A 167 -12.74 10.26 -14.90
CA ASP A 167 -13.32 9.47 -13.85
C ASP A 167 -14.83 9.67 -14.00
N GLY A 168 -15.43 8.74 -14.73
CA GLY A 168 -16.87 8.59 -14.82
C GLY A 168 -17.43 8.49 -13.40
N SER A 169 -18.01 9.58 -12.92
CA SER A 169 -18.80 9.58 -11.71
C SER A 169 -20.08 10.36 -11.93
N SER A 170 -21.18 9.64 -11.79
CA SER A 170 -22.28 9.97 -10.85
C SER A 170 -23.66 9.95 -11.51
N THR A 171 -24.33 8.81 -11.39
CA THR A 171 -25.74 8.82 -11.03
C THR A 171 -25.85 9.36 -9.61
N SER A 172 -26.11 10.66 -9.47
CA SER A 172 -26.62 11.25 -8.25
C SER A 172 -28.15 11.07 -8.23
N SER A 173 -28.70 10.73 -7.07
CA SER A 173 -30.09 11.00 -6.76
C SER A 173 -30.16 11.61 -5.37
N PRO A 174 -31.03 12.62 -5.18
CA PRO A 174 -31.02 13.45 -3.99
C PRO A 174 -31.87 12.84 -2.87
N ALA A 175 -31.51 13.19 -1.64
CA ALA A 175 -32.34 12.99 -0.47
C ALA A 175 -33.48 14.03 -0.44
N SER A 176 -34.70 13.60 -0.11
CA SER A 176 -35.64 14.32 0.76
C SER A 176 -36.80 13.44 1.25
N GLN A 177 -36.86 13.33 2.58
CA GLN A 177 -38.02 13.38 3.49
C GLN A 177 -39.21 12.38 3.39
N SER A 178 -39.36 11.67 4.52
CA SER A 178 -40.57 11.34 5.31
C SER A 178 -41.83 10.72 4.65
N GLY A 179 -42.17 9.53 5.14
CA GLY A 179 -43.49 9.31 5.77
C GLY A 179 -44.51 8.42 5.04
N VAL A 180 -44.87 7.31 5.71
CA VAL A 180 -46.20 6.65 5.75
C VAL A 180 -46.53 5.51 4.74
N GLN A 181 -46.66 4.31 5.34
CA GLN A 181 -47.55 3.14 5.11
C GLN A 181 -47.74 2.41 3.76
N GLN A 182 -47.72 1.07 3.89
CA GLN A 182 -48.57 0.03 3.24
C GLN A 182 -48.39 -0.18 1.72
N GLN A 183 -48.62 -1.34 1.10
CA GLN A 183 -48.78 -2.77 1.41
C GLN A 183 -48.78 -3.45 0.02
N LEU A 184 -48.30 -4.70 -0.07
CA LEU A 184 -48.68 -5.75 -1.04
C LEU A 184 -48.19 -5.74 -2.52
N ASN A 185 -47.83 -6.97 -2.90
CA ASN A 185 -47.98 -7.68 -4.18
C ASN A 185 -46.89 -7.63 -5.28
N ALA A 186 -46.17 -8.77 -5.35
CA ALA A 186 -46.09 -9.73 -6.47
C ALA A 186 -46.23 -9.23 -7.93
N ASN A 187 -45.18 -9.42 -8.74
CA ASN A 187 -45.11 -10.46 -9.79
C ASN A 187 -43.86 -10.28 -10.68
N GLU A 188 -43.21 -11.40 -10.98
CA GLU A 188 -42.35 -11.69 -12.15
C GLU A 188 -43.13 -11.44 -13.47
N PRO A 189 -42.49 -11.25 -14.66
CA PRO A 189 -41.57 -12.24 -15.25
C PRO A 189 -40.47 -11.77 -16.22
N GLU A 190 -39.70 -12.80 -16.61
CA GLU A 190 -38.75 -13.03 -17.70
C GLU A 190 -38.70 -12.09 -18.93
N GLY A 191 -37.50 -12.01 -19.52
CA GLY A 191 -37.34 -11.66 -20.93
C GLY A 191 -35.94 -11.17 -21.33
N SER A 192 -35.03 -12.09 -21.65
CA SER A 192 -33.95 -11.86 -22.65
C SER A 192 -34.56 -12.06 -24.06
N PRO A 193 -34.04 -11.45 -25.16
CA PRO A 193 -32.79 -11.92 -25.77
C PRO A 193 -31.95 -10.88 -26.58
N GLU A 194 -30.66 -11.24 -26.72
CA GLU A 194 -29.81 -11.27 -27.93
C GLU A 194 -29.68 -10.15 -29.00
N ASN A 195 -28.41 -9.96 -29.39
CA ASN A 195 -27.83 -9.71 -30.72
C ASN A 195 -27.89 -8.30 -31.36
N ALA A 196 -26.71 -7.68 -31.52
CA ALA A 196 -26.12 -7.36 -32.83
C ALA A 196 -24.70 -6.73 -32.68
N PRO A 197 -23.72 -7.10 -33.54
CA PRO A 197 -22.41 -6.47 -33.65
C PRO A 197 -22.26 -5.59 -34.92
N ASP A 198 -21.08 -4.97 -35.02
CA ASP A 198 -20.41 -4.40 -36.21
C ASP A 198 -20.84 -3.02 -36.74
N GLU A 199 -19.93 -2.04 -36.66
CA GLU A 199 -19.22 -1.49 -37.83
C GLU A 199 -18.16 -0.42 -37.43
N PRO A 200 -16.98 -0.40 -38.07
CA PRO A 200 -16.03 0.70 -38.01
C PRO A 200 -15.94 1.44 -39.36
N SER A 201 -16.19 2.74 -39.39
CA SER A 201 -15.71 3.57 -40.50
C SER A 201 -15.65 5.05 -40.14
N SER A 202 -14.49 5.67 -40.34
CA SER A 202 -14.35 6.77 -41.32
C SER A 202 -13.00 7.46 -41.17
N SER A 203 -12.15 7.22 -42.17
CA SER A 203 -10.97 8.02 -42.48
C SER A 203 -11.43 9.27 -43.25
N LEU A 204 -11.08 10.46 -42.78
CA LEU A 204 -11.20 11.73 -43.50
C LEU A 204 -10.06 12.62 -42.99
N GLY A 205 -9.30 13.40 -43.75
CA GLY A 205 -9.32 13.71 -45.17
C GLY A 205 -8.18 14.70 -45.41
N ARG A 206 -7.36 14.42 -46.43
CA ARG A 206 -6.14 15.14 -46.79
C ARG A 206 -6.49 16.35 -47.65
N GLY A 207 -6.49 17.56 -47.08
CA GLY A 207 -6.75 18.80 -47.81
C GLY A 207 -5.49 19.35 -48.50
N HIS A 208 -5.37 19.14 -49.82
CA HIS A 208 -4.41 19.84 -50.68
C HIS A 208 -5.03 21.15 -51.17
N ASN A 209 -4.45 22.29 -50.80
CA ASN A 209 -4.87 23.61 -51.30
C ASN A 209 -3.96 24.01 -52.48
N LYS A 210 -4.49 23.92 -53.71
CA LYS A 210 -3.83 24.43 -54.93
C LYS A 210 -4.43 25.81 -55.28
N GLY A 211 -3.80 26.86 -54.75
CA GLY A 211 -4.08 28.25 -55.12
C GLY A 211 -3.31 28.65 -56.37
N SER A 212 -4.01 28.73 -57.50
CA SER A 212 -3.53 29.24 -58.79
C SER A 212 -3.26 30.75 -58.71
N GLN A 213 -1.99 31.17 -58.75
CA GLN A 213 -1.63 32.57 -58.95
C GLN A 213 -1.22 32.86 -60.40
N LYS A 214 -1.76 33.97 -60.88
CA LYS A 214 -1.78 34.44 -62.27
C LYS A 214 -0.38 34.86 -62.72
N ARG A 215 0.02 34.36 -63.88
CA ARG A 215 1.27 34.68 -64.60
C ARG A 215 1.20 36.12 -65.13
N ALA A 216 1.94 37.03 -64.52
CA ALA A 216 2.26 38.33 -65.12
C ALA A 216 3.33 38.13 -66.20
N LYS A 217 3.13 38.76 -67.36
CA LYS A 217 4.00 38.67 -68.54
C LYS A 217 5.33 39.39 -68.24
N TYR A 218 6.44 38.66 -68.32
CA TYR A 218 7.80 39.18 -68.14
C TYR A 218 8.34 39.69 -69.48
N ASN A 219 8.85 40.94 -69.49
CA ASN A 219 9.52 41.59 -70.61
C ASN A 219 11.00 41.15 -70.65
N PRO A 220 11.49 40.51 -71.73
CA PRO A 220 12.89 40.11 -71.85
C PRO A 220 13.65 41.17 -72.66
N GLY A 221 14.15 42.23 -72.01
CA GLY A 221 14.75 43.34 -72.77
C GLY A 221 15.92 44.08 -72.15
N LEU A 222 16.31 43.81 -70.89
CA LEU A 222 17.41 44.54 -70.24
C LEU A 222 18.03 43.67 -69.14
N HIS A 223 18.97 42.78 -69.47
CA HIS A 223 19.85 42.17 -68.45
C HIS A 223 21.00 41.37 -69.07
N LEU A 224 22.10 42.04 -69.46
CA LEU A 224 23.34 41.34 -69.83
C LEU A 224 24.58 41.74 -69.03
N ASP A 225 24.56 42.82 -68.24
CA ASP A 225 25.73 43.21 -67.40
C ASP A 225 25.55 43.04 -65.88
N ARG A 226 24.39 42.61 -65.36
CA ARG A 226 24.18 42.37 -63.91
C ARG A 226 24.40 40.91 -63.45
N LYS A 227 24.52 39.96 -64.39
CA LYS A 227 24.62 38.52 -64.08
C LYS A 227 25.86 38.15 -63.26
N LYS A 228 27.00 38.83 -63.46
CA LYS A 228 28.24 38.51 -62.73
C LYS A 228 28.25 38.94 -61.26
N GLU A 229 27.39 39.88 -60.85
CA GLU A 229 27.25 40.25 -59.43
C GLU A 229 26.19 39.40 -58.73
N GLU A 230 25.13 39.00 -59.43
CA GLU A 230 24.10 38.11 -58.90
C GLU A 230 24.66 36.72 -58.56
N ASP A 231 25.56 36.17 -59.38
CA ASP A 231 26.21 34.87 -59.12
C ASP A 231 27.08 34.89 -57.83
N LYS A 232 27.74 36.02 -57.54
CA LYS A 232 28.55 36.18 -56.30
C LYS A 232 27.69 36.34 -55.06
N LEU A 233 26.55 37.03 -55.19
CA LEU A 233 25.58 37.19 -54.11
C LEU A 233 24.90 35.87 -53.78
N THR A 234 24.58 35.04 -54.79
CA THR A 234 24.01 33.71 -54.56
C THR A 234 25.01 32.78 -53.88
N ASP A 235 26.28 32.76 -54.29
CA ASP A 235 27.31 31.95 -53.64
C ASP A 235 27.53 32.38 -52.18
N SER A 236 27.56 33.68 -51.91
CA SER A 236 27.65 34.20 -50.54
C SER A 236 26.46 33.78 -49.68
N PHE A 237 25.25 33.77 -50.25
CA PHE A 237 24.03 33.38 -49.54
C PHE A 237 24.02 31.88 -49.19
N TYR A 238 24.40 31.00 -50.14
CA TYR A 238 24.48 29.56 -49.88
C TYR A 238 25.57 29.22 -48.85
N ASN A 239 26.71 29.90 -48.87
CA ASN A 239 27.77 29.71 -47.86
C ASN A 239 27.29 30.06 -46.43
N VAL A 240 26.46 31.10 -46.28
CA VAL A 240 25.88 31.48 -44.98
C VAL A 240 24.86 30.43 -44.51
N ILE A 241 24.02 29.92 -45.42
CA ILE A 241 23.07 28.86 -45.08
C ILE A 241 23.79 27.56 -44.69
N ASP A 242 24.86 27.19 -45.39
CA ASP A 242 25.65 26.00 -45.06
C ASP A 242 26.36 26.16 -43.70
N ALA A 243 26.89 27.35 -43.40
CA ALA A 243 27.46 27.64 -42.09
C ALA A 243 26.41 27.56 -40.97
N LEU A 244 25.18 28.05 -41.20
CA LEU A 244 24.07 27.95 -40.26
C LEU A 244 23.61 26.50 -40.05
N HIS A 245 23.50 25.70 -41.11
CA HIS A 245 23.17 24.28 -40.98
C HIS A 245 24.26 23.50 -40.26
N LYS A 246 25.53 23.79 -40.55
CA LYS A 246 26.66 23.16 -39.88
C LYS A 246 26.67 23.47 -38.38
N THR A 247 26.54 24.74 -38.00
CA THR A 247 26.50 25.16 -36.59
C THR A 247 25.29 24.59 -35.85
N THR A 248 24.11 24.57 -36.47
CA THR A 248 22.90 23.96 -35.90
C THR A 248 23.06 22.44 -35.73
N GLY A 249 23.70 21.77 -36.71
CA GLY A 249 24.00 20.34 -36.65
C GLY A 249 25.06 19.97 -35.60
N GLU A 250 26.00 20.87 -35.30
CA GLU A 250 26.97 20.70 -34.22
C GLU A 250 26.32 20.92 -32.84
N MET A 251 25.47 21.93 -32.70
CA MET A 251 24.74 22.20 -31.46
C MET A 251 23.79 21.07 -31.07
N THR A 252 23.02 20.55 -32.04
CA THR A 252 22.11 19.42 -31.78
C THR A 252 22.85 18.14 -31.39
N ARG A 253 24.02 17.88 -32.00
CA ARG A 253 24.89 16.75 -31.61
C ARG A 253 25.48 16.93 -30.21
N SER A 254 25.93 18.13 -29.86
CA SER A 254 26.45 18.44 -28.52
C SER A 254 25.38 18.23 -27.44
N ASN A 255 24.17 18.76 -27.66
CA ASN A 255 23.06 18.61 -26.72
C ASN A 255 22.65 17.13 -26.55
N ALA A 256 22.61 16.35 -27.64
CA ALA A 256 22.32 14.93 -27.57
C ALA A 256 23.39 14.16 -26.77
N GLN A 257 24.66 14.53 -26.93
CA GLN A 257 25.76 13.92 -26.19
C GLN A 257 25.73 14.29 -24.70
N GLU A 258 25.38 15.52 -24.35
CA GLU A 258 25.20 15.94 -22.96
C GLU A 258 24.04 15.22 -22.28
N GLN A 259 22.91 15.07 -23.00
CA GLN A 259 21.76 14.32 -22.49
C GLN A 259 22.12 12.84 -22.23
N ASP A 260 22.79 12.18 -23.19
CA ASP A 260 23.23 10.79 -23.01
C ASP A 260 24.20 10.64 -21.82
N GLN A 261 25.11 11.60 -21.63
CA GLN A 261 25.99 11.63 -20.45
C GLN A 261 25.22 11.81 -19.15
N GLN A 262 24.19 12.65 -19.13
CA GLN A 262 23.37 12.87 -17.95
C GLN A 262 22.55 11.61 -17.61
N GLU A 263 21.90 11.01 -18.60
CA GLU A 263 21.16 9.75 -18.41
C GLU A 263 22.08 8.63 -17.90
N ARG A 264 23.31 8.55 -18.43
CA ARG A 264 24.30 7.58 -17.95
C ARG A 264 24.72 7.84 -16.50
N LYS A 265 24.92 9.09 -16.10
CA LYS A 265 25.23 9.46 -14.71
C LYS A 265 24.08 9.11 -13.77
N GLU A 266 22.85 9.36 -14.18
CA GLU A 266 21.66 9.03 -13.39
C GLU A 266 21.48 7.52 -13.24
N ARG A 267 21.70 6.73 -14.30
CA ARG A 267 21.72 5.26 -14.21
C ARG A 267 22.77 4.74 -13.24
N ILE A 268 23.97 5.30 -13.26
CA ILE A 268 25.04 4.90 -12.31
C ILE A 268 24.61 5.19 -10.87
N ARG A 269 24.08 6.38 -10.60
CA ARG A 269 23.58 6.73 -9.24
C ARG A 269 22.46 5.79 -8.77
N MET A 270 21.54 5.42 -9.66
CA MET A 270 20.47 4.47 -9.31
C MET A 270 21.03 3.08 -8.97
N LEU A 271 22.00 2.58 -9.74
CA LEU A 271 22.65 1.29 -9.48
C LEU A 271 23.45 1.31 -8.16
N GLU A 272 24.09 2.42 -7.83
CA GLU A 272 24.78 2.58 -6.54
C GLU A 272 23.79 2.57 -5.36
N ALA A 273 22.67 3.29 -5.48
CA ALA A 273 21.63 3.29 -4.46
C ALA A 273 20.97 1.91 -4.29
N GLU A 274 20.76 1.17 -5.38
CA GLU A 274 20.24 -0.21 -5.34
C GLU A 274 21.22 -1.15 -4.63
N ARG A 275 22.52 -1.03 -4.92
CA ARG A 275 23.57 -1.81 -4.25
C ARG A 275 23.62 -1.49 -2.75
N GLU A 276 23.50 -0.23 -2.35
CA GLU A 276 23.49 0.15 -0.93
C GLU A 276 22.27 -0.41 -0.19
N LEU A 277 21.09 -0.38 -0.84
CA LEU A 277 19.88 -0.99 -0.29
C LEU A 277 20.03 -2.51 -0.14
N GLU A 278 20.67 -3.19 -1.09
CA GLU A 278 20.96 -4.62 -1.01
C GLU A 278 21.94 -4.93 0.14
N GLN A 279 23.00 -4.13 0.31
CA GLN A 279 23.91 -4.25 1.46
C GLN A 279 23.21 -4.01 2.80
N GLN A 280 22.25 -3.10 2.86
CA GLN A 280 21.47 -2.88 4.08
C GLN A 280 20.61 -4.10 4.42
N LYS A 281 19.94 -4.69 3.41
CA LYS A 281 19.15 -5.91 3.59
C LYS A 281 20.00 -7.08 4.08
N THR A 282 21.19 -7.29 3.54
CA THR A 282 22.08 -8.37 3.99
C THR A 282 22.52 -8.19 5.44
N ARG A 283 22.88 -6.96 5.85
CA ARG A 283 23.20 -6.65 7.26
C ARG A 283 22.03 -6.90 8.20
N THR A 284 20.80 -6.57 7.79
CA THR A 284 19.60 -6.84 8.61
C THR A 284 19.36 -8.35 8.77
N ILE A 285 19.50 -9.13 7.70
CA ILE A 285 19.35 -10.59 7.75
C ILE A 285 20.40 -11.22 8.67
N GLU A 286 21.65 -10.73 8.63
CA GLU A 286 22.72 -11.20 9.50
C GLU A 286 22.43 -10.90 10.98
N ALA A 287 21.98 -9.68 11.29
CA ALA A 287 21.58 -9.30 12.65
C ALA A 287 20.39 -10.13 13.17
N GLU A 288 19.41 -10.45 12.32
CA GLU A 288 18.29 -11.33 12.68
C GLU A 288 18.75 -12.76 13.00
N LYS A 289 19.68 -13.30 12.20
CA LYS A 289 20.27 -14.63 12.46
C LYS A 289 21.00 -14.67 13.80
N ASP A 290 21.72 -13.61 14.17
CA ASP A 290 22.42 -13.57 15.46
C ASP A 290 21.46 -13.44 16.64
N LEU A 291 20.38 -12.66 16.50
CA LEU A 291 19.30 -12.63 17.50
C LEU A 291 18.61 -13.99 17.66
N GLU A 292 18.41 -14.72 16.56
CA GLU A 292 17.84 -16.07 16.60
C GLU A 292 18.78 -17.05 17.33
N LYS A 293 20.09 -17.03 17.04
CA LYS A 293 21.08 -17.81 17.80
C LYS A 293 21.08 -17.47 19.29
N GLN A 294 20.93 -16.20 19.64
CA GLN A 294 20.86 -15.80 21.04
C GLN A 294 19.60 -16.34 21.73
N ARG A 295 18.46 -16.33 21.02
CA ARG A 295 17.20 -16.90 21.53
C ARG A 295 17.27 -18.41 21.71
N THR A 296 17.87 -19.13 20.77
CA THR A 296 18.03 -20.59 20.89
C THR A 296 18.96 -20.96 22.04
N CYS A 297 20.08 -20.25 22.22
CA CYS A 297 20.99 -20.43 23.36
C CYS A 297 20.28 -20.19 24.70
N LYS A 298 19.50 -19.10 24.84
CA LYS A 298 18.70 -18.82 26.04
C LYS A 298 17.65 -19.89 26.32
N LEU A 299 17.00 -20.41 25.27
CA LEU A 299 16.00 -21.47 25.40
C LEU A 299 16.63 -22.79 25.88
N GLU A 300 17.81 -23.13 25.37
CA GLU A 300 18.56 -24.31 25.79
C GLU A 300 18.98 -24.21 27.26
N ALA A 301 19.53 -23.06 27.69
CA ALA A 301 19.85 -22.80 29.10
C ALA A 301 18.62 -22.91 30.02
N HIS A 302 17.44 -22.45 29.57
CA HIS A 302 16.21 -22.61 30.33
C HIS A 302 15.77 -24.08 30.47
N LYS A 303 15.90 -24.88 29.40
CA LYS A 303 15.59 -26.32 29.44
C LYS A 303 16.51 -27.06 30.41
N ASP A 304 17.79 -26.72 30.46
CA ASP A 304 18.74 -27.33 31.40
C ASP A 304 18.41 -26.98 32.85
N LEU A 305 18.05 -25.72 33.13
CA LEU A 305 17.56 -25.28 34.44
C LEU A 305 16.28 -26.02 34.87
N GLU A 306 15.33 -26.18 33.95
CA GLU A 306 14.08 -26.92 34.22
C GLU A 306 14.35 -28.40 34.50
N LYS A 307 15.25 -29.02 33.73
CA LYS A 307 15.70 -30.39 33.96
C LYS A 307 16.34 -30.53 35.34
N GLN A 308 17.21 -29.61 35.75
CA GLN A 308 17.80 -29.61 37.09
C GLN A 308 16.75 -29.47 38.19
N ARG A 309 15.81 -28.52 38.05
CA ARG A 309 14.69 -28.35 39.01
C ARG A 309 13.84 -29.62 39.12
N SER A 310 13.54 -30.26 37.99
CA SER A 310 12.77 -31.51 37.98
C SER A 310 13.48 -32.65 38.71
N ALA A 311 14.81 -32.76 38.55
CA ALA A 311 15.62 -33.76 39.22
C ALA A 311 15.66 -33.51 40.75
N THR A 312 15.79 -32.26 41.18
CA THR A 312 15.70 -31.89 42.59
C THR A 312 14.33 -32.22 43.19
N PHE A 313 13.25 -31.92 42.46
CA PHE A 313 11.90 -32.24 42.91
C PHE A 313 11.67 -33.76 43.04
N GLN A 314 12.18 -34.56 42.09
CA GLN A 314 12.13 -36.02 42.18
C GLN A 314 12.88 -36.55 43.42
N GLN A 315 14.07 -36.02 43.71
CA GLN A 315 14.83 -36.37 44.92
C GLN A 315 14.06 -36.04 46.20
N GLN A 316 13.46 -34.85 46.28
CA GLN A 316 12.63 -34.45 47.43
C GLN A 316 11.44 -35.39 47.63
N LEU A 317 10.80 -35.79 46.53
CA LEU A 317 9.65 -36.69 46.56
C LEU A 317 10.04 -38.11 47.00
N GLU A 318 11.24 -38.58 46.65
CA GLU A 318 11.80 -39.85 47.11
C GLU A 318 12.11 -39.82 48.62
N VAL A 319 12.72 -38.74 49.12
CA VAL A 319 12.95 -38.54 50.56
C VAL A 319 11.63 -38.54 51.33
N LEU A 320 10.61 -37.85 50.82
CA LEU A 320 9.29 -37.80 51.46
C LEU A 320 8.63 -39.20 51.52
N LYS A 321 8.74 -39.99 50.44
CA LYS A 321 8.26 -41.38 50.43
C LYS A 321 8.97 -42.23 51.49
N MET A 322 10.29 -42.06 51.63
CA MET A 322 11.07 -42.77 52.65
C MET A 322 10.64 -42.39 54.08
N MET A 323 10.40 -41.10 54.34
CA MET A 323 9.90 -40.63 55.64
C MET A 323 8.52 -41.21 55.96
N ALA A 324 7.60 -41.23 54.99
CA ALA A 324 6.28 -41.84 55.16
C ALA A 324 6.38 -43.33 55.52
N LEU A 325 7.24 -44.08 54.81
CA LEU A 325 7.48 -45.50 55.10
C LEU A 325 8.09 -45.74 56.50
N CYS A 326 8.95 -44.85 56.98
CA CYS A 326 9.46 -44.92 58.36
C CYS A 326 8.36 -44.69 59.39
N ALA A 327 7.50 -43.69 59.15
CA ALA A 327 6.36 -43.37 60.01
C ALA A 327 5.37 -44.54 60.12
N ASP A 328 5.02 -45.16 58.99
CA ASP A 328 4.10 -46.31 58.94
C ASP A 328 4.65 -47.53 59.70
N LYS A 329 5.97 -47.67 59.77
CA LYS A 329 6.66 -48.77 60.49
C LYS A 329 6.96 -48.44 61.95
N GLY A 330 6.61 -47.25 62.44
CA GLY A 330 6.95 -46.79 63.79
C GLY A 330 8.45 -46.64 64.05
N MET A 331 9.26 -46.48 63.00
CA MET A 331 10.70 -46.28 63.13
C MET A 331 11.03 -44.78 63.21
N PRO A 332 12.00 -44.37 64.05
CA PRO A 332 12.46 -42.99 64.06
C PRO A 332 13.08 -42.63 62.70
N VAL A 333 12.77 -41.45 62.18
CA VAL A 333 13.31 -40.95 60.90
C VAL A 333 14.82 -40.73 61.05
N PRO A 334 15.66 -41.31 60.17
CA PRO A 334 17.10 -41.07 60.18
C PRO A 334 17.45 -39.57 60.13
N PRO A 335 18.35 -39.06 61.00
CA PRO A 335 18.70 -37.64 61.05
C PRO A 335 19.22 -37.09 59.71
N ASN A 336 19.87 -37.93 58.92
CA ASN A 336 20.44 -37.57 57.61
C ASN A 336 19.38 -37.30 56.53
N LEU A 337 18.11 -37.70 56.74
CA LEU A 337 16.99 -37.38 55.84
C LEU A 337 16.34 -36.04 56.17
N MET A 338 16.61 -35.47 57.35
CA MET A 338 16.09 -34.15 57.77
C MET A 338 16.96 -32.99 57.26
N THR A 339 18.21 -33.25 56.88
CA THR A 339 19.06 -32.30 56.18
C THR A 339 18.65 -32.26 54.71
N MET A 340 17.53 -31.59 54.42
CA MET A 340 17.19 -31.22 53.06
C MET A 340 18.38 -30.42 52.50
N PRO A 341 18.86 -30.72 51.28
CA PRO A 341 19.79 -29.84 50.60
C PRO A 341 19.07 -28.50 50.44
N THR A 342 19.42 -27.54 51.28
CA THR A 342 18.99 -26.15 51.10
C THR A 342 19.51 -25.78 49.74
N THR A 343 18.60 -25.66 48.77
CA THR A 343 18.91 -25.20 47.42
C THR A 343 19.61 -23.87 47.60
N GLY A 344 20.93 -23.89 47.46
CA GLY A 344 21.77 -22.70 47.56
C GLY A 344 21.17 -21.68 46.61
N ASP A 345 20.78 -20.55 47.19
CA ASP A 345 20.05 -19.46 46.56
C ASP A 345 20.89 -18.95 45.38
N THR A 346 20.70 -19.55 44.21
CA THR A 346 21.42 -19.24 42.96
C THR A 346 20.76 -18.08 42.22
N SER A 347 19.90 -17.34 42.93
CA SER A 347 19.07 -16.26 42.42
C SER A 347 19.85 -14.98 42.06
N ASN A 348 21.18 -14.94 42.17
CA ASN A 348 21.92 -13.66 42.22
C ASN A 348 23.06 -13.43 41.22
N GLU A 349 23.26 -14.26 40.19
CA GLU A 349 24.41 -14.09 39.27
C GLU A 349 24.11 -14.15 37.75
N MET A 350 22.90 -13.81 37.32
CA MET A 350 22.65 -13.55 35.89
C MET A 350 21.84 -12.27 35.68
N LEU A 351 22.51 -11.13 35.82
CA LEU A 351 22.10 -9.84 35.23
C LEU A 351 23.11 -9.45 34.15
#